data_AF-A0A950R0R0-F1
#
_entry.id   AF-A0A950R0R0-F1
#
_cell.length_a   1.000
_cell.length_b   1.000
_cell.length_c   1.000
_cell.angle_alpha   90.00
_cell.angle_beta   90.00
_cell.angle_gamma   90.00
#
_symmetry.space_group_name_H-M   'P 1'
#
loop_
_entity.id
_entity.type
_entity.pdbx_description
1 polymer ?
#
loop_
_entity_poly.entity_id
_entity_poly.type
_entity_poly.pdbx_seq_one_letter_code
_entity_poly.pdbx_strand_id
1 'polypeptide(L)'
;TLALLVAILFGLGAYLHGPDIPVVDPEPIPRTFAFGLVLLGIGLFAQQKPLLAALAGGLALVYDMRVALPFWAVVVLAFLFDRQSRHLMRASLPILAVFALLLANFAQLQPGLPQAKALFDRVPATIADIQQYRLSNVWVSSWARAEMWHYLAIWICGLWATVRIRNQLNCQTRWFLVMMPVIGISSVLASYLLLDRMRWFIIPAIQPAQTVIFVVAFASVTCGIAGIRAARMRQHCEAVAWLSVVLAFPVSTRVLDFLKPGKLVYAAVILTVSAVFTVAVARWREKNIEALSLAVPIVVMLWAGALSGAHRQNIRASPVAEISDWAGQNTWGGSMFLFPDAGRAGYPGMFRAMAKRAVWVDWTTGEQAAYFDSFADEWWRRWHDTMEGGFSTERLRSMLSLPIDYYVLKRADALADVRPVFTTRELLVYDARDLRTARLPLRFTRAS
;
A
#
# COMPACT_ATOMS: atom_id res chain seq x y z
N THR A 1 12.74 16.14 21.40
CA THR A 1 12.44 14.84 22.03
C THR A 1 11.00 14.39 21.80
N LEU A 2 9.97 15.17 22.16
CA LEU A 2 8.55 14.76 21.97
C LEU A 2 8.16 14.48 20.51
N ALA A 3 8.63 15.31 19.57
CA ALA A 3 8.36 15.10 18.14
C ALA A 3 8.94 13.76 17.64
N LEU A 4 10.08 13.33 18.20
CA LEU A 4 10.68 12.04 17.86
C LEU A 4 9.83 10.89 18.39
N LEU A 5 9.24 10.99 19.58
CA LEU A 5 8.31 9.97 20.09
C LEU A 5 7.08 9.80 19.21
N VAL A 6 6.49 10.90 18.74
CA VAL A 6 5.37 10.85 17.79
C VAL A 6 5.83 10.20 16.47
N ALA A 7 7.03 10.52 15.99
CA ALA A 7 7.60 9.89 14.80
C ALA A 7 7.84 8.38 14.98
N ILE A 8 8.24 7.91 16.17
CA ILE A 8 8.32 6.48 16.48
C ILE A 8 6.94 5.83 16.41
N LEU A 9 5.97 6.41 17.12
CA LEU A 9 4.61 5.86 17.17
C LEU A 9 3.98 5.81 15.78
N PHE A 10 4.26 6.81 14.94
CA PHE A 10 3.89 6.84 13.54
C PHE A 10 4.64 5.78 12.72
N GLY A 11 5.94 5.61 12.96
CA GLY A 11 6.83 4.66 12.29
C GLY A 11 6.53 3.19 12.59
N LEU A 12 5.71 2.89 13.61
CA LEU A 12 5.14 1.55 13.81
C LEU A 12 4.28 1.10 12.61
N GLY A 13 3.83 2.06 11.78
CA GLY A 13 3.06 1.80 10.58
C GLY A 13 1.58 1.51 10.88
N ALA A 14 0.79 1.46 9.82
CA ALA A 14 -0.60 1.02 9.87
C ALA A 14 -0.95 0.48 8.48
N TYR A 15 -1.95 -0.40 8.41
CA TYR A 15 -2.42 -0.96 7.15
C TYR A 15 -3.86 -0.52 6.88
N LEU A 16 -4.10 0.09 5.72
CA LEU A 16 -5.44 0.55 5.32
C LEU A 16 -6.13 -0.51 4.47
N HIS A 17 -7.15 -1.15 5.04
CA HIS A 17 -8.04 -2.04 4.31
C HIS A 17 -8.99 -1.28 3.38
N GLY A 18 -9.25 -1.85 2.21
CA GLY A 18 -9.98 -1.17 1.13
C GLY A 18 -8.99 -0.79 0.03
N PRO A 19 -8.31 0.37 0.12
CA PRO A 19 -7.34 0.78 -0.89
C PRO A 19 -6.05 -0.06 -0.87
N ASP A 20 -5.85 -0.87 0.17
CA ASP A 20 -4.76 -1.85 0.32
C ASP A 20 -3.38 -1.19 0.40
N ILE A 21 -3.24 -0.25 1.34
CA ILE A 21 -2.06 0.62 1.44
C ILE A 21 -1.49 0.61 2.85
N PRO A 22 -0.22 0.27 3.03
CA PRO A 22 0.46 0.54 4.28
C PRO A 22 0.83 2.03 4.40
N VAL A 23 0.70 2.60 5.60
CA VAL A 23 1.16 3.98 5.92
C VAL A 23 2.68 4.09 5.82
N VAL A 24 3.37 3.03 6.20
CA VAL A 24 4.83 2.88 6.07
C VAL A 24 5.07 1.62 5.26
N ASP A 25 5.40 1.80 3.98
CA ASP A 25 5.80 0.69 3.11
C ASP A 25 7.15 0.11 3.58
N PRO A 26 7.26 -1.22 3.71
CA PRO A 26 8.54 -1.87 4.03
C PRO A 26 9.50 -1.85 2.82
N GLU A 27 8.96 -1.66 1.61
CA GLU A 27 9.73 -1.62 0.38
C GLU A 27 10.05 -0.17 -0.02
N PRO A 28 11.27 0.09 -0.55
CA PRO A 28 11.67 1.41 -1.01
C PRO A 28 11.04 1.72 -2.38
N ILE A 29 9.73 1.94 -2.41
CA ILE A 29 9.00 2.35 -3.62
C ILE A 29 8.91 3.88 -3.71
N PRO A 30 8.77 4.47 -4.92
CA PRO A 30 8.68 5.92 -5.11
C PRO A 30 7.63 6.61 -4.24
N ARG A 31 6.49 5.94 -4.02
CA ARG A 31 5.40 6.38 -3.14
C ARG A 31 5.88 6.67 -1.72
N THR A 32 6.67 5.77 -1.14
CA THR A 32 7.18 5.88 0.24
C THR A 32 8.04 7.12 0.41
N PHE A 33 8.92 7.38 -0.57
CA PHE A 33 9.76 8.57 -0.59
C PHE A 33 8.92 9.85 -0.74
N ALA A 34 7.94 9.85 -1.66
CA ALA A 34 7.03 10.97 -1.85
C ALA A 34 6.24 11.29 -0.58
N PHE A 35 5.73 10.27 0.12
CA PHE A 35 4.99 10.44 1.36
C PHE A 35 5.86 11.05 2.48
N GLY A 36 7.09 10.54 2.65
CA GLY A 36 8.05 11.12 3.59
C GLY A 36 8.40 12.58 3.27
N LEU A 37 8.58 12.90 1.98
CA LEU A 37 8.83 14.27 1.52
C LEU A 37 7.64 15.20 1.73
N VAL A 38 6.40 14.71 1.59
CA VAL A 38 5.19 15.47 1.92
C VAL A 38 5.14 15.80 3.41
N LEU A 39 5.39 14.82 4.28
CA LEU A 39 5.44 15.05 5.73
C LEU A 39 6.55 16.04 6.11
N LEU A 40 7.73 15.92 5.48
CA LEU A 40 8.81 16.89 5.64
C LEU A 40 8.39 18.29 5.18
N GLY A 41 7.74 18.41 4.02
CA GLY A 41 7.21 19.67 3.50
C GLY A 41 6.23 20.34 4.46
N ILE A 42 5.31 19.57 5.05
CA ILE A 42 4.37 20.06 6.07
C ILE A 42 5.13 20.54 7.32
N GLY A 43 6.13 19.79 7.77
CA GLY A 43 6.99 20.18 8.90
C GLY A 43 7.77 21.47 8.65
N LEU A 44 8.28 21.66 7.43
CA LEU A 44 8.98 22.88 7.02
C LEU A 44 8.02 24.08 6.90
N PHE A 45 6.79 23.85 6.45
CA PHE A 45 5.75 24.88 6.52
C PHE A 45 5.41 25.25 7.96
N ALA A 46 5.32 24.28 8.88
CA ALA A 46 5.10 24.57 10.30
C ALA A 46 6.22 25.44 10.91
N GLN A 47 7.44 25.31 10.39
CA GLN A 47 8.60 26.16 10.74
C GLN A 47 8.69 27.48 9.94
N GLN A 48 7.68 27.82 9.16
CA GLN A 48 7.65 29.02 8.31
C GLN A 48 8.80 29.09 7.28
N LYS A 49 9.24 27.94 6.75
CA LYS A 49 10.26 27.84 5.68
C LYS A 49 9.61 27.42 4.35
N PRO A 50 8.84 28.31 3.68
CA PRO A 50 7.98 27.94 2.56
C PRO A 50 8.75 27.48 1.31
N LEU A 51 9.97 27.99 1.08
CA LEU A 51 10.80 27.58 -0.07
C LEU A 51 11.28 26.14 0.07
N LEU A 52 11.80 25.77 1.24
CA LEU A 52 12.23 24.39 1.50
C LEU A 52 11.03 23.44 1.52
N ALA A 53 9.89 23.88 2.08
CA ALA A 53 8.65 23.11 2.08
C ALA A 53 8.16 22.81 0.65
N ALA A 54 8.19 23.83 -0.21
CA ALA A 54 7.81 23.71 -1.61
C ALA A 54 8.80 22.86 -2.41
N LEU A 55 10.10 22.93 -2.11
CA LEU A 55 11.11 22.05 -2.72
C LEU A 55 10.86 20.59 -2.34
N ALA A 56 10.59 20.30 -1.06
CA ALA A 56 10.23 18.96 -0.62
C ALA A 56 8.93 18.46 -1.30
N GLY A 57 7.90 19.30 -1.37
CA GLY A 57 6.66 18.98 -2.08
C GLY A 57 6.82 18.84 -3.60
N GLY A 58 7.77 19.56 -4.20
CA GLY A 58 8.08 19.47 -5.63
C GLY A 58 8.84 18.19 -5.95
N LEU A 59 9.81 17.81 -5.13
CA LEU A 59 10.46 16.50 -5.20
C LEU A 59 9.43 15.37 -5.01
N ALA A 60 8.51 15.51 -4.05
CA ALA A 60 7.43 14.54 -3.86
C ALA A 60 6.56 14.39 -5.11
N LEU A 61 6.27 15.50 -5.82
CA LEU A 61 5.51 15.49 -7.07
C LEU A 61 6.22 14.70 -8.18
N VAL A 62 7.55 14.78 -8.24
CA VAL A 62 8.36 14.00 -9.19
C VAL A 62 8.39 12.51 -8.85
N TYR A 63 8.47 12.17 -7.56
CA TYR A 63 8.47 10.76 -7.11
C TYR A 63 7.12 10.07 -7.28
N ASP A 64 6.05 10.68 -6.77
CA ASP A 64 4.68 10.18 -6.94
C ASP A 64 3.69 11.33 -6.86
N MET A 65 3.13 11.70 -8.02
CA MET A 65 2.14 12.76 -8.13
C MET A 65 0.92 12.53 -7.22
N ARG A 66 0.48 11.29 -7.05
CA ARG A 66 -0.77 10.95 -6.34
C ARG A 66 -0.70 11.33 -4.87
N VAL A 67 0.46 11.12 -4.25
CA VAL A 67 0.71 11.45 -2.85
C VAL A 67 0.96 12.95 -2.66
N ALA A 68 1.61 13.60 -3.63
CA ALA A 68 1.91 15.03 -3.57
C ALA A 68 0.69 15.93 -3.86
N LEU A 69 -0.29 15.44 -4.63
CA LEU A 69 -1.48 16.22 -5.03
C LEU A 69 -2.25 16.82 -3.84
N PRO A 70 -2.61 16.07 -2.78
CA PRO A 70 -3.27 16.65 -1.61
C PRO A 70 -2.46 17.77 -0.95
N PHE A 71 -1.13 17.62 -0.85
CA PHE A 71 -0.27 18.65 -0.28
C PHE A 71 -0.37 19.96 -1.06
N TRP A 72 -0.25 19.89 -2.39
CA TRP A 72 -0.35 21.06 -3.26
C TRP A 72 -1.77 21.64 -3.29
N ALA A 73 -2.79 20.79 -3.23
CA ALA A 73 -4.18 21.23 -3.10
C ALA A 73 -4.39 22.06 -1.82
N VAL A 74 -3.83 21.63 -0.68
CA VAL A 74 -3.88 22.43 0.55
C VAL A 74 -3.14 23.76 0.40
N VAL A 75 -1.96 23.77 -0.22
CA VAL A 75 -1.19 25.01 -0.47
C VAL A 75 -2.00 26.01 -1.32
N VAL A 76 -2.61 25.54 -2.40
CA VAL A 76 -3.44 26.37 -3.28
C VAL A 76 -4.70 26.86 -2.57
N LEU A 77 -5.41 25.97 -1.86
CA LEU A 77 -6.60 26.35 -1.10
C LEU A 77 -6.26 27.36 0.00
N ALA A 78 -5.17 27.17 0.73
CA ALA A 78 -4.70 28.11 1.74
C ALA A 78 -4.32 29.46 1.12
N PHE A 79 -3.69 29.48 -0.06
CA PHE A 79 -3.40 30.72 -0.79
C PHE A 79 -4.68 31.49 -1.18
N LEU A 80 -5.70 30.78 -1.67
CA LEU A 80 -6.96 31.37 -2.12
C LEU A 80 -7.79 31.91 -0.94
N PHE A 81 -7.99 31.09 0.09
CA PHE A 81 -8.95 31.36 1.16
C PHE A 81 -8.36 32.04 2.40
N ASP A 82 -7.07 31.86 2.70
CA ASP A 82 -6.46 32.43 3.91
C ASP A 82 -5.54 33.61 3.59
N ARG A 83 -5.98 34.82 3.94
CA ARG A 83 -5.19 36.05 3.77
C ARG A 83 -3.91 36.04 4.60
N GLN A 84 -3.89 35.41 5.78
CA GLN A 84 -2.73 35.42 6.67
C GLN A 84 -1.61 34.52 6.14
N SER A 85 -1.96 33.32 5.66
CA SER A 85 -1.00 32.36 5.12
C SER A 85 -0.59 32.65 3.67
N ARG A 86 -1.31 33.55 2.98
CA ARG A 86 -1.11 33.86 1.55
C ARG A 86 0.32 34.23 1.19
N HIS A 87 1.00 35.04 2.01
CA HIS A 87 2.39 35.43 1.73
C HIS A 87 3.33 34.23 1.68
N LEU A 88 3.17 33.31 2.64
CA LEU A 88 4.01 32.11 2.75
C LEU A 88 3.69 31.12 1.62
N MET A 89 2.41 30.95 1.27
CA MET A 89 2.01 30.06 0.17
C MET A 89 2.38 30.60 -1.21
N ARG A 90 2.40 31.94 -1.38
CA ARG A 90 2.80 32.59 -2.63
C ARG A 90 4.23 32.25 -3.02
N ALA A 91 5.14 32.13 -2.06
CA ALA A 91 6.53 31.74 -2.31
C ALA A 91 6.67 30.30 -2.84
N SER A 92 5.66 29.45 -2.59
CA SER A 92 5.67 28.04 -2.99
C SER A 92 5.13 27.81 -4.40
N LEU A 93 4.28 28.70 -4.92
CA LEU A 93 3.66 28.55 -6.24
C LEU A 93 4.66 28.57 -7.41
N PRO A 94 5.71 29.43 -7.44
CA PRO A 94 6.72 29.38 -8.50
C PRO A 94 7.44 28.03 -8.54
N ILE A 95 7.74 27.44 -7.37
CA ILE A 95 8.40 26.14 -7.28
C ILE A 95 7.49 25.04 -7.84
N LEU A 96 6.19 25.04 -7.50
CA LEU A 96 5.22 24.14 -8.13
C LEU A 96 5.23 24.28 -9.65
N ALA A 97 5.21 25.51 -10.17
CA ALA A 97 5.23 25.77 -11.60
C ALA A 97 6.50 25.24 -12.26
N VAL A 98 7.67 25.41 -11.65
CA VAL A 98 8.94 24.86 -12.14
C VAL A 98 8.90 23.33 -12.22
N PHE A 99 8.45 22.65 -11.17
CA PHE A 99 8.34 21.19 -11.18
C PHE A 99 7.27 20.68 -12.15
N ALA A 100 6.15 21.40 -12.30
CA ALA A 100 5.12 21.07 -13.29
C ALA A 100 5.66 21.22 -14.73
N LEU A 101 6.42 22.29 -15.02
CA LEU A 101 7.07 22.49 -16.31
C LEU A 101 8.15 21.43 -16.58
N LEU A 102 8.91 21.04 -15.56
CA LEU A 102 9.88 19.96 -15.65
C LEU A 102 9.21 18.64 -16.03
N LEU A 103 8.10 18.30 -15.36
CA LEU A 103 7.31 17.10 -15.67
C LEU A 103 6.69 17.17 -17.07
N ALA A 104 6.20 18.35 -17.48
CA ALA A 104 5.68 18.55 -18.83
C ALA A 104 6.77 18.37 -19.90
N ASN A 105 8.00 18.80 -19.62
CA ASN A 105 9.14 18.58 -20.52
C ASN A 105 9.52 17.09 -20.58
N PHE A 106 9.60 16.41 -19.43
CA PHE A 106 9.85 14.96 -19.40
C PHE A 106 8.75 14.14 -20.07
N ALA A 107 7.49 14.57 -20.01
CA ALA A 107 6.40 13.93 -20.72
C ALA A 107 6.59 13.95 -22.25
N GLN A 108 7.22 14.98 -22.81
CA GLN A 108 7.51 15.06 -24.25
C GLN A 108 8.61 14.08 -24.69
N LEU A 109 9.49 13.67 -23.77
CA LEU A 109 10.56 12.70 -24.02
C LEU A 109 10.10 11.25 -23.91
N GLN A 110 8.85 11.01 -23.47
CA GLN A 110 8.32 9.64 -23.37
C GLN A 110 8.06 9.07 -24.77
N PRO A 111 8.49 7.83 -25.05
CA PRO A 111 8.14 7.16 -26.29
C PRO A 111 6.62 7.03 -26.39
N GLY A 112 6.07 7.23 -27.59
CA GLY A 112 4.63 7.19 -27.83
C GLY A 112 4.00 5.91 -27.27
N LEU A 113 3.00 6.07 -26.40
CA LEU A 113 2.29 4.93 -25.80
C LEU A 113 1.50 4.19 -26.89
N PRO A 114 1.66 2.87 -27.04
CA PRO A 114 1.00 2.09 -28.11
C PRO A 114 -0.54 2.09 -28.01
N GLN A 115 -1.11 2.54 -26.88
CA GLN A 115 -2.56 2.74 -26.68
C GLN A 115 -2.81 4.04 -25.89
N ALA A 116 -2.35 5.18 -26.42
CA ALA A 116 -2.64 6.47 -25.82
C ALA A 116 -4.17 6.73 -25.83
N LYS A 117 -4.78 6.73 -24.65
CA LYS A 117 -6.18 7.15 -24.46
C LYS A 117 -6.27 8.60 -24.03
N ALA A 118 -7.34 9.27 -24.43
CA ALA A 118 -7.62 10.62 -23.95
C ALA A 118 -7.91 10.58 -22.43
N LEU A 119 -7.51 11.65 -21.72
CA LEU A 119 -7.63 11.73 -20.25
C LEU A 119 -9.08 11.55 -19.75
N PHE A 120 -10.07 11.94 -20.55
CA PHE A 120 -11.49 11.89 -20.19
C PHE A 120 -12.25 10.77 -20.92
N ASP A 121 -11.54 9.85 -21.56
CA ASP A 121 -12.16 8.72 -22.21
C ASP A 121 -12.83 7.80 -21.17
N ARG A 122 -13.90 7.12 -21.59
CA ARG A 122 -14.64 6.23 -20.71
C ARG A 122 -14.08 4.81 -20.78
N VAL A 123 -13.99 4.15 -19.63
CA VAL A 123 -13.64 2.73 -19.55
C VAL A 123 -14.80 1.92 -20.13
N PRO A 124 -14.55 1.08 -21.16
CA PRO A 124 -15.56 0.17 -21.69
C PRO A 124 -16.12 -0.75 -20.59
N ALA A 125 -17.39 -1.15 -20.70
CA ALA A 125 -18.04 -1.94 -19.65
C ALA A 125 -17.34 -3.27 -19.36
N THR A 126 -16.86 -3.96 -20.39
CA THR A 126 -16.11 -5.22 -20.27
C THR A 126 -14.82 -5.04 -19.47
N ILE A 127 -14.06 -3.98 -19.76
CA ILE A 127 -12.82 -3.66 -19.06
C ILE A 127 -13.11 -3.23 -17.62
N ALA A 128 -14.21 -2.51 -17.39
CA ALA A 128 -14.62 -2.13 -16.04
C ALA A 128 -14.86 -3.36 -15.15
N ASP A 129 -15.52 -4.39 -15.66
CA ASP A 129 -15.76 -5.64 -14.92
C ASP A 129 -14.45 -6.37 -14.60
N ILE A 130 -13.52 -6.44 -15.57
CA ILE A 130 -12.17 -6.99 -15.38
C ILE A 130 -11.41 -6.21 -14.30
N GLN A 131 -11.45 -4.89 -14.35
CA GLN A 131 -10.83 -4.02 -13.36
C GLN A 131 -11.49 -4.19 -11.98
N GLN A 132 -12.80 -4.37 -11.89
CA GLN A 132 -13.48 -4.57 -10.62
C GLN A 132 -13.10 -5.90 -9.98
N TYR A 133 -12.91 -6.94 -10.78
CA TYR A 133 -12.42 -8.24 -10.33
C TYR A 133 -10.96 -8.21 -9.86
N ARG A 134 -10.08 -7.58 -10.65
CA ARG A 134 -8.63 -7.60 -10.39
C ARG A 134 -8.16 -6.50 -9.44
N LEU A 135 -8.74 -5.32 -9.56
CA LEU A 135 -8.36 -4.07 -8.86
C LEU A 135 -9.47 -3.64 -7.92
N SER A 136 -10.05 -4.59 -7.18
CA SER A 136 -11.15 -4.29 -6.25
C SER A 136 -10.80 -3.16 -5.29
N ASN A 137 -9.55 -3.05 -4.85
CA ASN A 137 -9.06 -1.96 -4.00
C ASN A 137 -9.20 -0.56 -4.60
N VAL A 138 -9.16 -0.42 -5.93
CA VAL A 138 -9.33 0.87 -6.62
C VAL A 138 -10.82 1.28 -6.70
N TRP A 139 -11.72 0.30 -6.80
CA TRP A 139 -13.16 0.52 -6.93
C TRP A 139 -13.82 0.71 -5.56
N VAL A 140 -14.31 1.93 -5.31
CA VAL A 140 -14.85 2.33 -4.01
C VAL A 140 -16.07 1.48 -3.62
N SER A 141 -16.93 1.14 -4.58
CA SER A 141 -18.09 0.26 -4.38
C SER A 141 -17.77 -1.11 -3.78
N SER A 142 -16.55 -1.64 -3.97
CA SER A 142 -16.20 -2.98 -3.50
C SER A 142 -15.92 -3.03 -2.00
N TRP A 143 -15.40 -1.94 -1.41
CA TRP A 143 -14.93 -1.92 -0.02
C TRP A 143 -15.56 -0.83 0.85
N ALA A 144 -16.07 0.26 0.28
CA ALA A 144 -16.53 1.41 1.06
C ALA A 144 -17.65 1.06 2.04
N ARG A 145 -18.56 0.14 1.68
CA ARG A 145 -19.63 -0.29 2.58
C ARG A 145 -19.10 -0.88 3.89
N ALA A 146 -17.99 -1.60 3.84
CA ALA A 146 -17.39 -2.23 5.00
C ALA A 146 -16.45 -1.28 5.78
N GLU A 147 -15.65 -0.49 5.06
CA GLU A 147 -14.53 0.24 5.67
C GLU A 147 -14.80 1.73 5.94
N MET A 148 -15.78 2.36 5.27
CA MET A 148 -16.02 3.81 5.37
C MET A 148 -16.28 4.27 6.80
N TRP A 149 -17.02 3.49 7.58
CA TRP A 149 -17.31 3.82 8.99
C TRP A 149 -16.05 3.87 9.85
N HIS A 150 -15.05 3.03 9.57
CA HIS A 150 -13.77 3.07 10.25
C HIS A 150 -13.03 4.37 9.93
N TYR A 151 -12.96 4.76 8.65
CA TYR A 151 -12.31 6.00 8.25
C TYR A 151 -12.99 7.24 8.83
N LEU A 152 -14.34 7.26 8.87
CA LEU A 152 -15.10 8.34 9.50
C LEU A 152 -14.83 8.42 11.00
N ALA A 153 -14.80 7.29 11.71
CA ALA A 153 -14.49 7.26 13.14
C ALA A 153 -13.07 7.77 13.43
N ILE A 154 -12.09 7.35 12.63
CA ILE A 154 -10.69 7.79 12.72
C ILE A 154 -10.59 9.30 12.46
N TRP A 155 -11.31 9.81 11.46
CA TRP A 155 -11.33 11.22 11.15
C TRP A 155 -11.93 12.07 12.27
N ILE A 156 -13.07 11.66 12.83
CA ILE A 156 -13.69 12.34 13.97
C ILE A 156 -12.74 12.35 15.17
N CYS A 157 -12.07 11.23 15.44
CA CYS A 157 -11.08 11.13 16.51
C CYS A 157 -9.89 12.08 16.29
N GLY A 158 -9.33 12.11 15.08
CA GLY A 158 -8.25 13.03 14.71
C GLY A 158 -8.66 14.50 14.75
N LEU A 159 -9.90 14.83 14.35
CA LEU A 159 -10.45 16.18 14.45
C LEU A 159 -10.57 16.59 15.92
N TRP A 160 -11.07 15.70 16.78
CA TRP A 160 -11.21 15.97 18.21
C TRP A 160 -9.85 16.18 18.88
N ALA A 161 -8.84 15.35 18.54
CA ALA A 161 -7.46 15.55 18.97
C ALA A 161 -6.91 16.91 18.49
N THR A 162 -7.19 17.29 17.24
CA THR A 162 -6.76 18.57 16.65
C THR A 162 -7.37 19.77 17.37
N VAL A 163 -8.67 19.71 17.71
CA VAL A 163 -9.35 20.76 18.50
C VAL A 163 -8.68 20.92 19.87
N ARG A 164 -8.31 19.81 20.53
CA ARG A 164 -7.64 19.82 21.83
C ARG A 164 -6.27 20.51 21.80
N ILE A 165 -5.50 20.30 20.73
CA ILE A 165 -4.16 20.89 20.57
C ILE A 165 -4.17 22.25 19.83
N ARG A 166 -5.33 22.70 19.33
CA ARG A 166 -5.48 23.88 18.46
C ARG A 166 -4.74 25.12 18.94
N ASN A 167 -4.82 25.45 20.22
CA ASN A 167 -4.24 26.68 20.78
C ASN A 167 -2.71 26.76 20.67
N GLN A 168 -2.03 25.63 20.45
CA GLN A 168 -0.57 25.56 20.33
C GLN A 168 -0.10 25.49 18.87
N LEU A 169 -1.02 25.28 17.93
CA LEU A 169 -0.71 25.12 16.53
C LEU A 169 -0.68 26.48 15.83
N ASN A 170 0.33 26.70 14.99
CA ASN A 170 0.39 27.81 14.05
C ASN A 170 -0.74 27.68 13.01
N CYS A 171 -1.15 28.80 12.40
CA CYS A 171 -2.23 28.80 11.41
C CYS A 171 -2.00 27.79 10.27
N GLN A 172 -0.76 27.73 9.75
CA GLN A 172 -0.37 26.83 8.68
C GLN A 172 -0.52 25.35 9.07
N THR A 173 -0.06 24.97 10.26
CA THR A 173 -0.17 23.60 10.76
C THR A 173 -1.64 23.21 10.94
N ARG A 174 -2.49 24.13 11.39
CA ARG A 174 -3.94 23.89 11.49
C ARG A 174 -4.54 23.60 10.12
N TRP A 175 -4.16 24.36 9.09
CA TRP A 175 -4.62 24.13 7.72
C TRP A 175 -4.27 22.72 7.24
N PHE A 176 -3.02 22.28 7.37
CA PHE A 176 -2.63 20.93 6.95
C PHE A 176 -3.30 19.83 7.76
N LEU A 177 -3.35 19.96 9.09
CA LEU A 177 -3.95 18.95 9.97
C LEU A 177 -5.45 18.75 9.71
N VAL A 178 -6.17 19.79 9.30
CA VAL A 178 -7.62 19.71 9.02
C VAL A 178 -7.89 19.38 7.56
N MET A 179 -7.26 20.09 6.61
CA MET A 179 -7.59 19.95 5.20
C MET A 179 -7.07 18.66 4.57
N MET A 180 -5.95 18.11 5.03
CA MET A 180 -5.45 16.84 4.46
C MET A 180 -6.42 15.68 4.71
N PRO A 181 -6.92 15.44 5.94
CA PRO A 181 -7.98 14.44 6.16
C PRO A 181 -9.28 14.75 5.41
N VAL A 182 -9.69 16.02 5.32
CA VAL A 182 -10.89 16.42 4.56
C VAL A 182 -10.75 16.05 3.08
N ILE A 183 -9.60 16.37 2.48
CA ILE A 183 -9.27 15.97 1.11
C ILE A 183 -9.30 14.45 1.00
N GLY A 184 -8.69 13.74 1.96
CA GLY A 184 -8.67 12.27 2.00
C GLY A 184 -10.05 11.60 2.05
N ILE A 185 -11.02 12.16 2.76
CA ILE A 185 -12.40 11.61 2.75
C ILE A 185 -13.15 12.02 1.49
N SER A 186 -13.03 13.29 1.09
CA SER A 186 -13.70 13.81 -0.10
C SER A 186 -13.22 13.11 -1.37
N SER A 187 -11.97 12.64 -1.40
CA SER A 187 -11.41 11.91 -2.53
C SER A 187 -12.02 10.53 -2.70
N VAL A 188 -12.53 9.90 -1.64
CA VAL A 188 -13.28 8.63 -1.75
C VAL A 188 -14.60 8.87 -2.47
N LEU A 189 -15.31 9.94 -2.11
CA LEU A 189 -16.52 10.35 -2.80
C LEU A 189 -16.23 10.74 -4.25
N ALA A 190 -15.17 11.51 -4.49
CA ALA A 190 -14.74 11.87 -5.84
C ALA A 190 -14.37 10.63 -6.66
N SER A 191 -13.66 9.66 -6.07
CA SER A 191 -13.31 8.40 -6.72
C SER A 191 -14.58 7.59 -7.06
N TYR A 192 -15.56 7.52 -6.16
CA TYR A 192 -16.85 6.86 -6.44
C TYR A 192 -17.60 7.53 -7.60
N LEU A 193 -17.65 8.86 -7.64
CA LEU A 193 -18.35 9.58 -8.71
C LEU A 193 -17.62 9.45 -10.05
N LEU A 194 -16.30 9.67 -10.06
CA LEU A 194 -15.52 9.74 -11.30
C LEU A 194 -15.22 8.34 -11.87
N LEU A 195 -14.95 7.35 -11.01
CA LEU A 195 -14.69 5.96 -11.44
C LEU A 195 -15.98 5.16 -11.54
N ASP A 196 -16.72 4.99 -10.43
CA ASP A 196 -17.83 4.03 -10.41
C ASP A 196 -19.04 4.52 -11.23
N ARG A 197 -19.31 5.83 -11.25
CA ARG A 197 -20.46 6.41 -11.99
C ARG A 197 -20.07 6.91 -13.37
N MET A 198 -19.02 7.72 -13.47
CA MET A 198 -18.61 8.35 -14.76
C MET A 198 -17.64 7.50 -15.58
N ARG A 199 -17.00 6.48 -14.97
CA ARG A 199 -16.07 5.54 -15.61
C ARG A 199 -14.92 6.21 -16.36
N TRP A 200 -14.33 7.25 -15.78
CA TRP A 200 -13.20 7.95 -16.40
C TRP A 200 -11.91 7.14 -16.34
N PHE A 201 -11.25 6.95 -17.49
CA PHE A 201 -10.06 6.11 -17.64
C PHE A 201 -8.83 6.59 -16.83
N ILE A 202 -8.70 7.90 -16.57
CA ILE A 202 -7.57 8.43 -15.80
C ILE A 202 -7.64 8.10 -14.30
N ILE A 203 -8.84 7.82 -13.78
CA ILE A 203 -9.07 7.72 -12.33
C ILE A 203 -8.43 6.46 -11.72
N PRO A 204 -8.47 5.27 -12.35
CA PRO A 204 -7.71 4.11 -11.88
C PRO A 204 -6.20 4.30 -11.83
N ALA A 205 -5.64 5.23 -12.62
CA ALA A 205 -4.22 5.55 -12.59
C ALA A 205 -3.89 6.50 -11.43
N ILE A 206 -4.70 7.55 -11.23
CA ILE A 206 -4.52 8.53 -10.15
C ILE A 206 -4.86 7.95 -8.77
N GLN A 207 -5.85 7.06 -8.71
CA GLN A 207 -6.38 6.43 -7.50
C GLN A 207 -6.65 7.42 -6.35
N PRO A 208 -7.61 8.37 -6.51
CA PRO A 208 -7.84 9.41 -5.51
C PRO A 208 -8.14 8.87 -4.11
N ALA A 209 -8.81 7.72 -4.01
CA ALA A 209 -9.14 7.07 -2.74
C ALA A 209 -7.91 6.69 -1.88
N GLN A 210 -6.71 6.56 -2.48
CA GLN A 210 -5.49 6.29 -1.72
C GLN A 210 -5.12 7.44 -0.76
N THR A 211 -5.61 8.65 -1.03
CA THR A 211 -5.35 9.83 -0.17
C THR A 211 -6.02 9.73 1.21
N VAL A 212 -6.89 8.75 1.44
CA VAL A 212 -7.38 8.36 2.79
C VAL A 212 -6.22 8.02 3.74
N ILE A 213 -5.06 7.64 3.23
CA ILE A 213 -3.83 7.46 4.02
C ILE A 213 -3.54 8.67 4.92
N PHE A 214 -3.84 9.89 4.46
CA PHE A 214 -3.66 11.11 5.23
C PHE A 214 -4.62 11.19 6.43
N VAL A 215 -5.83 10.62 6.33
CA VAL A 215 -6.78 10.57 7.46
C VAL A 215 -6.16 9.79 8.62
N VAL A 216 -5.66 8.58 8.35
CA VAL A 216 -5.02 7.72 9.35
C VAL A 216 -3.72 8.36 9.84
N ALA A 217 -2.92 8.87 8.92
CA ALA A 217 -1.64 9.46 9.25
C ALA A 217 -1.78 10.67 10.18
N PHE A 218 -2.64 11.62 9.85
CA PHE A 218 -2.85 12.80 10.69
C PHE A 218 -3.60 12.49 11.97
N ALA A 219 -4.56 11.55 11.97
CA ALA A 219 -5.18 11.08 13.20
C ALA A 219 -4.14 10.50 14.16
N SER A 220 -3.24 9.63 13.67
CA SER A 220 -2.18 9.06 14.50
C SER A 220 -1.21 10.12 15.05
N VAL A 221 -0.79 11.10 14.24
CA VAL A 221 0.08 12.20 14.68
C VAL A 221 -0.62 13.07 15.73
N THR A 222 -1.87 13.49 15.47
CA THR A 222 -2.62 14.38 16.38
C THR A 222 -2.97 13.70 17.70
N CYS A 223 -3.42 12.44 17.68
CA CYS A 223 -3.66 11.63 18.88
C CYS A 223 -2.35 11.40 19.65
N GLY A 224 -1.23 11.14 18.97
CA GLY A 224 0.08 11.00 19.61
C GLY A 224 0.50 12.28 20.35
N ILE A 225 0.36 13.45 19.71
CA ILE A 225 0.65 14.75 20.33
C ILE A 225 -0.28 15.00 21.53
N ALA A 226 -1.58 14.76 21.38
CA ALA A 226 -2.57 14.94 22.43
C ALA A 226 -2.29 14.03 23.65
N GLY A 227 -1.98 12.75 23.41
CA GLY A 227 -1.69 11.77 24.45
C GLY A 227 -0.41 12.09 25.23
N ILE A 228 0.67 12.43 24.54
CA ILE A 228 1.92 12.87 25.19
C ILE A 228 1.71 14.13 26.03
N ARG A 229 0.91 15.07 25.53
CA ARG A 229 0.60 16.30 26.27
C ARG A 229 -0.24 16.03 27.51
N ALA A 230 -1.28 15.20 27.40
CA ALA A 230 -2.10 14.78 28.53
C ALA A 230 -1.24 14.06 29.60
N ALA A 231 -0.29 13.23 29.18
CA ALA A 231 0.65 12.56 30.08
C ALA A 231 1.51 13.58 30.86
N ARG A 232 2.03 14.61 30.19
CA ARG A 232 2.77 15.71 30.84
C ARG A 232 1.92 16.53 31.80
N MET A 233 0.63 16.72 31.50
CA MET A 233 -0.33 17.42 32.35
C MET A 233 -0.87 16.55 33.51
N ARG A 234 -0.32 15.34 33.71
CA ARG A 234 -0.77 14.34 34.71
C ARG A 234 -2.22 13.89 34.55
N GLN A 235 -2.79 14.04 33.35
CA GLN A 235 -4.11 13.54 32.99
C GLN A 235 -3.99 12.14 32.41
N HIS A 236 -3.70 11.16 33.29
CA HIS A 236 -3.31 9.81 32.88
C HIS A 236 -4.39 9.06 32.10
N CYS A 237 -5.67 9.19 32.48
CA CYS A 237 -6.77 8.54 31.76
C CYS A 237 -6.93 9.08 30.32
N GLU A 238 -6.83 10.41 30.15
CA GLU A 238 -6.88 11.05 28.83
C GLU A 238 -5.67 10.61 27.98
N ALA A 239 -4.48 10.55 28.57
CA ALA A 239 -3.28 10.11 27.88
C ALA A 239 -3.35 8.65 27.39
N VAL A 240 -3.84 7.74 28.23
CA VAL A 240 -4.02 6.33 27.88
C VAL A 240 -5.03 6.19 26.75
N ALA A 241 -6.14 6.94 26.78
CA ALA A 241 -7.16 6.90 25.74
C ALA A 241 -6.63 7.37 24.38
N TRP A 242 -5.81 8.43 24.34
CA TRP A 242 -5.23 8.92 23.08
C TRP A 242 -4.15 7.98 22.54
N LEU A 243 -3.29 7.47 23.42
CA LEU A 243 -2.21 6.56 23.03
C LEU A 243 -2.72 5.18 22.62
N SER A 244 -3.85 4.72 23.17
CA SER A 244 -4.45 3.45 22.77
C SER A 244 -4.95 3.49 21.33
N VAL A 245 -5.53 4.62 20.90
CA VAL A 245 -5.93 4.82 19.49
C VAL A 245 -4.71 4.75 18.57
N VAL A 246 -3.60 5.40 18.93
CA VAL A 246 -2.37 5.39 18.13
C VAL A 246 -1.79 3.98 18.02
N LEU A 247 -1.77 3.21 19.11
CA LEU A 247 -1.29 1.84 19.14
C LEU A 247 -2.28 0.81 18.56
N ALA A 248 -3.54 1.20 18.34
CA ALA A 248 -4.52 0.34 17.68
C ALA A 248 -4.32 0.27 16.16
N PHE A 249 -3.77 1.32 15.53
CA PHE A 249 -3.56 1.36 14.07
C PHE A 249 -2.57 0.31 13.54
N PRO A 250 -1.42 0.04 14.19
CA PRO A 250 -0.48 -1.01 13.74
C PRO A 250 -0.99 -2.43 14.05
N VAL A 251 -1.74 -2.60 15.13
CA VAL A 251 -2.12 -3.92 15.68
C VAL A 251 -3.39 -4.47 15.04
N SER A 252 -4.35 -3.60 14.72
CA SER A 252 -5.62 -4.00 14.12
C SER A 252 -5.83 -3.29 12.80
N THR A 253 -6.01 -4.07 11.75
CA THR A 253 -6.30 -3.56 10.41
C THR A 253 -7.68 -2.90 10.32
N ARG A 254 -8.56 -3.16 11.30
CA ARG A 254 -9.83 -2.47 11.54
C ARG A 254 -9.87 -1.98 12.98
N VAL A 255 -9.76 -0.66 13.15
CA VAL A 255 -9.66 -0.03 14.47
C VAL A 255 -10.88 -0.29 15.35
N LEU A 256 -12.07 -0.59 14.81
CA LEU A 256 -13.24 -0.89 15.66
C LEU A 256 -13.34 -2.38 16.04
N ASP A 257 -12.56 -3.25 15.40
CA ASP A 257 -12.65 -4.69 15.61
C ASP A 257 -11.98 -5.15 16.92
N PHE A 258 -11.12 -4.34 17.55
CA PHE A 258 -10.50 -4.73 18.83
C PHE A 258 -11.50 -4.77 20.00
N LEU A 259 -12.67 -4.13 19.85
CA LEU A 259 -13.77 -4.17 20.82
C LEU A 259 -14.62 -5.45 20.72
N LYS A 260 -14.38 -6.32 19.73
CA LYS A 260 -15.11 -7.59 19.58
C LYS A 260 -14.61 -8.62 20.60
N PRO A 261 -15.51 -9.47 21.15
CA PRO A 261 -15.19 -10.38 22.26
C PRO A 261 -14.04 -11.37 21.96
N GLY A 262 -13.82 -11.74 20.70
CA GLY A 262 -12.71 -12.60 20.30
C GLY A 262 -11.32 -11.94 20.23
N LYS A 263 -11.21 -10.61 20.42
CA LYS A 263 -9.96 -9.85 20.29
C LYS A 263 -9.56 -9.08 21.57
N LEU A 264 -10.18 -9.40 22.71
CA LEU A 264 -9.95 -8.73 23.99
C LEU A 264 -8.49 -8.76 24.47
N VAL A 265 -7.73 -9.81 24.12
CA VAL A 265 -6.30 -9.91 24.44
C VAL A 265 -5.52 -8.75 23.77
N TYR A 266 -5.80 -8.42 22.51
CA TYR A 266 -5.17 -7.31 21.82
C TYR A 266 -5.52 -5.97 22.47
N ALA A 267 -6.79 -5.78 22.87
CA ALA A 267 -7.21 -4.59 23.57
C ALA A 267 -6.50 -4.43 24.93
N ALA A 268 -6.34 -5.52 25.68
CA ALA A 268 -5.60 -5.52 26.94
C ALA A 268 -4.10 -5.21 26.75
N VAL A 269 -3.46 -5.77 25.73
CA VAL A 269 -2.07 -5.46 25.38
C VAL A 269 -1.92 -3.99 24.98
N ILE A 270 -2.81 -3.46 24.14
CA ILE A 270 -2.77 -2.04 23.75
C ILE A 270 -2.91 -1.14 24.98
N LEU A 271 -3.90 -1.39 25.84
CA LEU A 271 -4.15 -0.58 27.05
C LEU A 271 -2.98 -0.63 28.03
N THR A 272 -2.38 -1.82 28.24
CA THR A 272 -1.23 -1.98 29.13
C THR A 272 0.00 -1.24 28.59
N VAL A 273 0.29 -1.35 27.29
CA VAL A 273 1.39 -0.62 26.65
C VAL A 273 1.14 0.89 26.70
N SER A 274 -0.08 1.36 26.42
CA SER A 274 -0.45 2.77 26.56
C SER A 274 -0.29 3.29 27.98
N ALA A 275 -0.66 2.51 28.99
CA ALA A 275 -0.49 2.87 30.41
C ALA A 275 0.99 2.96 30.80
N VAL A 276 1.80 1.97 30.42
CA VAL A 276 3.26 1.98 30.66
C VAL A 276 3.90 3.18 29.97
N PHE A 277 3.55 3.45 28.71
CA PHE A 277 4.07 4.59 27.97
C PHE A 277 3.66 5.93 28.60
N THR A 278 2.41 6.05 29.05
CA THR A 278 1.92 7.24 29.76
C THR A 278 2.73 7.51 31.03
N VAL A 279 2.97 6.49 31.85
CA VAL A 279 3.75 6.61 33.09
C VAL A 279 5.22 6.96 32.78
N ALA A 280 5.80 6.33 31.76
CA ALA A 280 7.16 6.62 31.32
C ALA A 280 7.32 8.07 30.86
N VAL A 281 6.41 8.58 30.02
CA VAL A 281 6.42 9.97 29.56
C VAL A 281 6.17 10.95 30.70
N ALA A 282 5.27 10.64 31.63
CA ALA A 282 4.97 11.50 32.78
C ALA A 282 6.15 11.60 33.78
N ARG A 283 6.98 10.57 33.87
CA ARG A 283 8.18 10.54 34.73
C ARG A 283 9.46 11.01 34.02
N TRP A 284 9.40 11.25 32.71
CA TRP A 284 10.56 11.64 31.92
C TRP A 284 11.00 13.08 32.26
N ARG A 285 12.15 13.21 32.93
CA ARG A 285 12.75 14.51 33.29
C ARG A 285 13.74 14.93 32.19
N GLU A 286 13.62 16.16 31.69
CA GLU A 286 14.34 16.67 30.49
C GLU A 286 15.87 16.79 30.64
N LYS A 287 16.43 16.57 31.85
CA LYS A 287 17.77 17.05 32.18
C LYS A 287 18.97 16.17 31.78
N ASN A 288 18.80 14.96 31.24
CA ASN A 288 19.97 14.08 31.03
C ASN A 288 20.03 13.24 29.76
N ILE A 289 19.15 13.46 28.78
CA ILE A 289 18.97 12.44 27.75
C ILE A 289 18.55 13.01 26.37
N GLU A 290 19.27 14.02 25.86
CA GLU A 290 19.14 14.38 24.44
C GLU A 290 19.62 13.25 23.53
N ALA A 291 20.71 12.56 23.92
CA ALA A 291 21.31 11.47 23.15
C ALA A 291 20.42 10.21 23.06
N LEU A 292 19.85 9.69 24.17
CA LEU A 292 18.95 8.53 24.11
C LEU A 292 17.61 8.88 23.45
N SER A 293 17.18 10.16 23.48
CA SER A 293 15.96 10.58 22.78
C SER A 293 16.08 10.55 21.26
N LEU A 294 17.31 10.59 20.73
CA LEU A 294 17.64 10.37 19.31
C LEU A 294 17.93 8.89 19.03
N ALA A 295 18.62 8.20 19.96
CA ALA A 295 18.97 6.79 19.79
C ALA A 295 17.76 5.85 19.88
N VAL A 296 16.83 6.04 20.82
CA VAL A 296 15.64 5.18 20.98
C VAL A 296 14.76 5.17 19.71
N PRO A 297 14.45 6.31 19.07
CA PRO A 297 13.72 6.29 17.80
C PRO A 297 14.42 5.55 16.68
N ILE A 298 15.72 5.76 16.53
CA ILE A 298 16.52 5.10 15.49
C ILE A 298 16.55 3.59 15.77
N VAL A 299 16.80 3.20 17.02
CA VAL A 299 16.83 1.79 17.43
C VAL A 299 15.46 1.15 17.28
N VAL A 300 14.36 1.80 17.67
CA VAL A 300 12.99 1.27 17.50
C VAL A 300 12.58 1.23 16.03
N MET A 301 12.98 2.19 15.20
CA MET A 301 12.73 2.15 13.76
C MET A 301 13.51 1.00 13.09
N LEU A 302 14.78 0.80 13.48
CA LEU A 302 15.60 -0.34 13.03
C LEU A 302 15.05 -1.68 13.55
N TRP A 303 14.57 -1.74 14.80
CA TRP A 303 13.98 -2.92 15.42
C TRP A 303 12.58 -3.24 14.89
N ALA A 304 11.73 -2.24 14.64
CA ALA A 304 10.43 -2.41 13.99
C ALA A 304 10.63 -2.91 12.55
N GLY A 305 11.66 -2.42 11.84
CA GLY A 305 12.13 -2.96 10.57
C GLY A 305 12.67 -4.40 10.64
N ALA A 306 13.19 -4.82 11.80
CA ALA A 306 13.67 -6.18 12.05
C ALA A 306 12.54 -7.15 12.48
N LEU A 307 11.56 -6.67 13.26
CA LEU A 307 10.36 -7.43 13.65
C LEU A 307 9.39 -7.59 12.49
N SER A 308 9.19 -6.54 11.68
CA SER A 308 8.55 -6.66 10.35
C SER A 308 9.40 -7.47 9.36
N GLY A 309 10.69 -7.65 9.67
CA GLY A 309 11.59 -8.57 9.00
C GLY A 309 11.17 -10.04 9.11
N ALA A 310 10.25 -10.41 10.00
CA ALA A 310 9.57 -11.70 9.95
C ALA A 310 8.71 -11.89 8.67
N HIS A 311 8.39 -10.80 7.97
CA HIS A 311 7.73 -10.80 6.65
C HIS A 311 8.70 -10.61 5.47
N ARG A 312 10.00 -10.33 5.73
CA ARG A 312 11.05 -10.55 4.73
C ARG A 312 11.26 -12.05 4.64
N GLN A 313 10.35 -12.75 3.95
CA GLN A 313 10.69 -14.06 3.42
C GLN A 313 11.98 -13.86 2.63
N ASN A 314 13.04 -14.52 3.07
CA ASN A 314 14.34 -14.41 2.44
C ASN A 314 14.16 -14.90 1.00
N ILE A 315 14.02 -13.97 0.04
CA ILE A 315 13.55 -14.25 -1.32
C ILE A 315 14.41 -15.33 -1.97
N ARG A 316 15.71 -15.36 -1.65
CA ARG A 316 16.67 -16.37 -2.10
C ARG A 316 16.52 -17.75 -1.45
N ALA A 317 15.93 -17.83 -0.26
CA ALA A 317 15.63 -19.10 0.41
C ALA A 317 14.18 -19.57 0.17
N SER A 318 13.43 -18.85 -0.67
CA SER A 318 12.09 -19.26 -1.08
C SER A 318 12.19 -20.45 -2.06
N PRO A 319 11.30 -21.45 -1.98
CA PRO A 319 11.21 -22.55 -2.97
C PRO A 319 11.12 -22.06 -4.43
N VAL A 320 10.65 -20.83 -4.63
CA VAL A 320 10.53 -20.17 -5.93
C VAL A 320 11.91 -19.80 -6.49
N ALA A 321 12.87 -19.44 -5.64
CA ALA A 321 14.22 -19.11 -6.06
C ALA A 321 14.93 -20.34 -6.63
N GLU A 322 14.81 -21.50 -5.98
CA GLU A 322 15.38 -22.77 -6.45
C GLU A 322 14.85 -23.16 -7.84
N ILE A 323 13.53 -23.05 -8.06
CA ILE A 323 12.93 -23.28 -9.38
C ILE A 323 13.37 -22.24 -10.40
N SER A 324 13.51 -20.98 -9.98
CA SER A 324 13.94 -19.89 -10.86
C SER A 324 15.38 -20.11 -11.35
N ASP A 325 16.28 -20.51 -10.46
CA ASP A 325 17.68 -20.82 -10.79
C ASP A 325 17.76 -22.04 -11.70
N TRP A 326 17.01 -23.11 -11.38
CA TRP A 326 16.92 -24.29 -12.24
C TRP A 326 16.39 -23.93 -13.63
N ALA A 327 15.29 -23.19 -13.73
CA ALA A 327 14.70 -22.79 -15.00
C ALA A 327 15.66 -21.92 -15.81
N GLY A 328 16.37 -21.00 -15.15
CA GLY A 328 17.39 -20.15 -15.76
C GLY A 328 18.51 -20.94 -16.44
N GLN A 329 18.91 -22.08 -15.86
CA GLN A 329 20.01 -22.93 -16.34
C GLN A 329 19.58 -24.05 -17.28
N ASN A 330 18.37 -24.60 -17.12
CA ASN A 330 17.94 -25.84 -17.77
C ASN A 330 16.86 -25.67 -18.84
N THR A 331 16.28 -24.47 -18.99
CA THR A 331 15.23 -24.21 -19.97
C THR A 331 15.63 -23.12 -20.96
N TRP A 332 15.01 -23.13 -22.14
CA TRP A 332 15.25 -22.12 -23.16
C TRP A 332 14.61 -20.79 -22.78
N GLY A 333 15.16 -19.66 -23.27
CA GLY A 333 14.64 -18.33 -22.94
C GLY A 333 13.17 -18.13 -23.34
N GLY A 334 12.71 -18.83 -24.39
CA GLY A 334 11.33 -18.82 -24.85
C GLY A 334 10.40 -19.83 -24.16
N SER A 335 10.89 -20.60 -23.18
CA SER A 335 10.08 -21.61 -22.51
C SER A 335 8.94 -20.98 -21.72
N MET A 336 7.75 -21.55 -21.87
CA MET A 336 6.51 -21.06 -21.26
C MET A 336 6.13 -21.89 -20.03
N PHE A 337 5.89 -21.20 -18.92
CA PHE A 337 5.51 -21.81 -17.63
C PHE A 337 4.06 -21.48 -17.26
N LEU A 338 3.36 -22.42 -16.62
CA LEU A 338 2.06 -22.20 -15.99
C LEU A 338 2.03 -22.76 -14.56
N PHE A 339 1.37 -22.03 -13.67
CA PHE A 339 1.21 -22.38 -12.25
C PHE A 339 -0.29 -22.56 -11.91
N PRO A 340 -0.94 -23.65 -12.36
CA PRO A 340 -2.40 -23.75 -12.38
C PRO A 340 -3.04 -23.85 -10.98
N ASP A 341 -2.29 -24.21 -9.94
CA ASP A 341 -2.75 -24.30 -8.55
C ASP A 341 -2.33 -23.11 -7.67
N ALA A 342 -1.65 -22.13 -8.26
CA ALA A 342 -1.25 -20.92 -7.55
C ALA A 342 -2.45 -20.03 -7.21
N GLY A 343 -3.51 -20.07 -8.02
CA GLY A 343 -4.61 -19.14 -7.91
C GLY A 343 -4.09 -17.70 -7.88
N ARG A 344 -4.50 -16.93 -6.87
CA ARG A 344 -4.11 -15.51 -6.69
C ARG A 344 -2.77 -15.29 -5.98
N ALA A 345 -1.95 -16.34 -5.80
CA ALA A 345 -0.67 -16.19 -5.14
C ALA A 345 0.32 -15.37 -5.99
N GLY A 346 1.19 -14.60 -5.34
CA GLY A 346 2.16 -13.71 -6.01
C GLY A 346 3.42 -14.39 -6.54
N TYR A 347 3.69 -15.64 -6.14
CA TYR A 347 4.94 -16.32 -6.49
C TYR A 347 5.16 -16.62 -7.98
N PRO A 348 4.13 -16.84 -8.84
CA PRO A 348 4.36 -16.96 -10.29
C PRO A 348 4.94 -15.67 -10.90
N GLY A 349 4.51 -14.51 -10.39
CA GLY A 349 5.07 -13.22 -10.80
C GLY A 349 6.53 -13.04 -10.38
N MET A 350 6.87 -13.49 -9.17
CA MET A 350 8.24 -13.52 -8.66
C MET A 350 9.13 -14.47 -9.47
N PHE A 351 8.64 -15.66 -9.82
CA PHE A 351 9.34 -16.60 -10.71
C PHE A 351 9.69 -15.95 -12.05
N ARG A 352 8.75 -15.27 -12.71
CA ARG A 352 9.03 -14.55 -13.96
C ARG A 352 10.17 -13.54 -13.81
N ALA A 353 10.15 -12.75 -12.74
CA ALA A 353 11.15 -11.73 -12.48
C ALA A 353 12.55 -12.32 -12.22
N MET A 354 12.62 -13.44 -11.49
CA MET A 354 13.87 -14.10 -11.12
C MET A 354 14.43 -14.98 -12.24
N ALA A 355 13.61 -15.88 -12.79
CA ALA A 355 14.00 -16.84 -13.82
C ALA A 355 14.20 -16.18 -15.19
N LYS A 356 13.62 -14.98 -15.42
CA LYS A 356 13.53 -14.33 -16.72
C LYS A 356 12.95 -15.29 -17.78
N ARG A 357 11.86 -15.95 -17.42
CA ARG A 357 11.10 -16.88 -18.28
C ARG A 357 9.66 -16.41 -18.43
N ALA A 358 9.04 -16.76 -19.55
CA ALA A 358 7.66 -16.41 -19.80
C ALA A 358 6.74 -17.22 -18.87
N VAL A 359 5.73 -16.55 -18.33
CA VAL A 359 4.65 -17.16 -17.56
C VAL A 359 3.37 -16.90 -18.31
N TRP A 360 2.59 -17.96 -18.57
CA TRP A 360 1.39 -17.91 -19.40
C TRP A 360 0.39 -16.84 -18.91
N VAL A 361 0.12 -16.86 -17.60
CA VAL A 361 -0.68 -15.87 -16.88
C VAL A 361 -0.35 -15.93 -15.39
N ASP A 362 -0.41 -14.79 -14.70
CA ASP A 362 -0.29 -14.69 -13.25
C ASP A 362 -1.18 -13.58 -12.70
N TRP A 363 -1.43 -13.62 -11.39
CA TRP A 363 -2.27 -12.62 -10.74
C TRP A 363 -1.62 -11.23 -10.77
N THR A 364 -0.32 -11.12 -10.48
CA THR A 364 0.38 -9.84 -10.32
C THR A 364 0.32 -9.00 -11.60
N THR A 365 0.62 -9.57 -12.79
CA THR A 365 0.53 -8.78 -14.04
C THR A 365 -0.86 -8.33 -14.43
N GLY A 366 -1.91 -8.94 -13.87
CA GLY A 366 -3.28 -8.46 -14.05
C GLY A 366 -3.48 -6.99 -13.68
N GLU A 367 -2.61 -6.40 -12.84
CA GLU A 367 -2.61 -4.96 -12.56
C GLU A 367 -2.45 -4.09 -13.81
N GLN A 368 -1.80 -4.60 -14.86
CA GLN A 368 -1.63 -3.86 -16.12
C GLN A 368 -2.93 -3.73 -16.92
N ALA A 369 -3.97 -4.51 -16.58
CA ALA A 369 -5.31 -4.40 -17.18
C ALA A 369 -5.97 -3.04 -16.93
N ALA A 370 -5.48 -2.24 -15.97
CA ALA A 370 -5.89 -0.84 -15.81
C ALA A 370 -5.49 0.06 -16.98
N TYR A 371 -4.40 -0.27 -17.68
CA TYR A 371 -3.72 0.65 -18.60
C TYR A 371 -3.88 0.27 -20.07
N PHE A 372 -4.05 -1.02 -20.37
CA PHE A 372 -4.09 -1.53 -21.75
C PHE A 372 -5.26 -2.48 -21.95
N ASP A 373 -6.20 -2.13 -22.84
CA ASP A 373 -7.42 -2.92 -23.05
C ASP A 373 -7.11 -4.27 -23.68
N SER A 374 -6.24 -4.31 -24.70
CA SER A 374 -5.86 -5.56 -25.35
C SER A 374 -5.15 -6.52 -24.40
N PHE A 375 -4.38 -5.97 -23.44
CA PHE A 375 -3.77 -6.76 -22.39
C PHE A 375 -4.82 -7.28 -21.42
N ALA A 376 -5.77 -6.43 -21.00
CA ALA A 376 -6.86 -6.81 -20.11
C ALA A 376 -7.68 -7.97 -20.68
N ASP A 377 -8.05 -7.91 -21.95
CA ASP A 377 -8.82 -8.96 -22.63
C ASP A 377 -8.03 -10.28 -22.73
N GLU A 378 -6.75 -10.22 -23.10
CA GLU A 378 -5.88 -11.40 -23.20
C GLU A 378 -5.62 -12.01 -21.82
N TRP A 379 -5.32 -11.18 -20.82
CA TRP A 379 -5.12 -11.62 -19.44
C TRP A 379 -6.38 -12.27 -18.89
N TRP A 380 -7.55 -11.65 -19.10
CA TRP A 380 -8.83 -12.18 -18.65
C TRP A 380 -9.14 -13.55 -19.25
N ARG A 381 -8.95 -13.69 -20.56
CA ARG A 381 -9.16 -14.96 -21.28
C ARG A 381 -8.27 -16.06 -20.70
N ARG A 382 -6.95 -15.82 -20.62
CA ARG A 382 -6.01 -16.80 -20.07
C ARG A 382 -6.30 -17.13 -18.61
N TRP A 383 -6.67 -16.13 -17.81
CA TRP A 383 -6.99 -16.32 -16.41
C TRP A 383 -8.22 -17.22 -16.22
N HIS A 384 -9.28 -16.97 -16.97
CA HIS A 384 -10.50 -17.77 -16.90
C HIS A 384 -10.24 -19.21 -17.36
N ASP A 385 -9.50 -19.39 -18.46
CA ASP A 385 -9.20 -20.70 -19.03
C ASP A 385 -8.34 -21.54 -18.08
N THR A 386 -7.28 -20.97 -17.50
CA THR A 386 -6.26 -21.76 -16.79
C THR A 386 -6.24 -21.63 -15.28
N MET A 387 -6.76 -20.56 -14.68
CA MET A 387 -6.59 -20.26 -13.24
C MET A 387 -7.90 -20.25 -12.45
N GLU A 388 -9.01 -19.78 -13.03
CA GLU A 388 -10.25 -19.55 -12.28
C GLU A 388 -11.08 -20.83 -12.05
N GLY A 389 -11.39 -21.21 -10.81
CA GLY A 389 -12.21 -22.41 -10.52
C GLY A 389 -11.46 -23.55 -9.82
N GLY A 390 -10.23 -23.28 -9.33
CA GLY A 390 -9.43 -24.26 -8.59
C GLY A 390 -8.72 -25.28 -9.47
N PHE A 391 -7.74 -25.95 -8.88
CA PHE A 391 -6.95 -26.98 -9.56
C PHE A 391 -7.67 -28.33 -9.55
N SER A 392 -7.67 -29.01 -10.70
CA SER A 392 -8.08 -30.41 -10.82
C SER A 392 -7.29 -31.07 -11.95
N THR A 393 -7.11 -32.40 -11.88
CA THR A 393 -6.37 -33.14 -12.90
C THR A 393 -7.08 -33.18 -14.26
N GLU A 394 -8.42 -33.16 -14.25
CA GLU A 394 -9.23 -33.05 -15.46
C GLU A 394 -9.04 -31.71 -16.16
N ARG A 395 -8.97 -30.63 -15.38
CA ARG A 395 -8.71 -29.30 -15.92
C ARG A 395 -7.27 -29.15 -16.38
N LEU A 396 -6.30 -29.70 -15.65
CA LEU A 396 -4.90 -29.76 -16.12
C LEU A 396 -4.84 -30.43 -17.50
N ARG A 397 -5.61 -31.51 -17.70
CA ARG A 397 -5.68 -32.21 -18.98
C ARG A 397 -6.22 -31.33 -20.11
N SER A 398 -7.25 -30.52 -19.88
CA SER A 398 -7.76 -29.61 -20.93
C SER A 398 -6.72 -28.55 -21.33
N MET A 399 -5.88 -28.14 -20.38
CA MET A 399 -4.79 -27.17 -20.61
C MET A 399 -3.60 -27.76 -21.39
N LEU A 400 -3.41 -29.08 -21.45
CA LEU A 400 -2.25 -29.68 -22.13
C LEU A 400 -2.18 -29.36 -23.63
N SER A 401 -3.28 -28.91 -24.24
CA SER A 401 -3.35 -28.42 -25.62
C SER A 401 -2.70 -27.04 -25.83
N LEU A 402 -2.52 -26.27 -24.75
CA LEU A 402 -1.93 -24.94 -24.79
C LEU A 402 -0.42 -25.00 -25.08
N PRO A 403 0.17 -23.93 -25.65
CA PRO A 403 1.61 -23.82 -25.92
C PRO A 403 2.39 -23.54 -24.62
N ILE A 404 2.29 -24.45 -23.66
CA ILE A 404 2.97 -24.44 -22.37
C ILE A 404 3.99 -25.58 -22.38
N ASP A 405 5.21 -25.28 -21.96
CA ASP A 405 6.30 -26.25 -21.89
C ASP A 405 6.40 -26.88 -20.50
N TYR A 406 6.16 -26.09 -19.45
CA TYR A 406 6.31 -26.55 -18.07
C TYR A 406 5.11 -26.18 -17.20
N TYR A 407 4.65 -27.15 -16.42
CA TYR A 407 3.60 -26.96 -15.41
C TYR A 407 4.24 -27.05 -14.02
N VAL A 408 4.02 -26.03 -13.20
CA VAL A 408 4.54 -25.98 -11.84
C VAL A 408 3.39 -26.12 -10.85
N LEU A 409 3.45 -27.16 -10.02
CA LEU A 409 2.44 -27.49 -9.03
C LEU A 409 3.02 -27.39 -7.62
N LYS A 410 2.17 -27.14 -6.63
CA LYS A 410 2.43 -27.37 -5.22
C LYS A 410 2.60 -28.85 -4.97
N ARG A 411 3.42 -29.18 -3.98
CA ARG A 411 3.64 -30.56 -3.54
C ARG A 411 2.35 -31.23 -3.05
N ALA A 412 1.39 -30.46 -2.53
CA ALA A 412 0.07 -30.96 -2.15
C ALA A 412 -0.73 -31.50 -3.34
N ASP A 413 -0.45 -30.99 -4.54
CA ASP A 413 -1.13 -31.31 -5.80
C ASP A 413 -0.27 -32.24 -6.69
N ALA A 414 0.65 -32.99 -6.09
CA ALA A 414 1.55 -33.89 -6.80
C ALA A 414 0.80 -34.97 -7.58
N LEU A 415 1.27 -35.23 -8.80
CA LEU A 415 0.76 -36.29 -9.67
C LEU A 415 1.46 -37.61 -9.39
N ALA A 416 0.70 -38.71 -9.27
CA ALA A 416 1.21 -40.03 -8.91
C ALA A 416 1.93 -40.74 -10.06
N ASP A 417 1.44 -40.56 -11.28
CA ASP A 417 1.83 -41.36 -12.45
C ASP A 417 2.88 -40.67 -13.34
N VAL A 418 3.35 -39.47 -12.95
CA VAL A 418 4.31 -38.68 -13.72
C VAL A 418 5.43 -38.22 -12.81
N ARG A 419 6.68 -38.42 -13.26
CA ARG A 419 7.85 -37.96 -12.51
C ARG A 419 8.08 -36.47 -12.77
N PRO A 420 8.19 -35.62 -11.75
CA PRO A 420 8.57 -34.23 -11.95
C PRO A 420 10.03 -34.13 -12.43
N VAL A 421 10.29 -33.20 -13.34
CA VAL A 421 11.64 -32.90 -13.88
C VAL A 421 12.48 -32.17 -12.84
N PHE A 422 11.84 -31.40 -11.97
CA PHE A 422 12.50 -30.71 -10.86
C PHE A 422 11.57 -30.63 -9.65
N THR A 423 12.15 -30.65 -8.44
CA THR A 423 11.39 -30.70 -7.19
C THR A 423 12.07 -29.83 -6.15
N THR A 424 11.27 -29.09 -5.39
CA THR A 424 11.70 -28.35 -4.20
C THR A 424 10.94 -28.83 -2.97
N ARG A 425 11.08 -28.12 -1.84
CA ARG A 425 10.31 -28.42 -0.62
C ARG A 425 8.80 -28.28 -0.82
N GLU A 426 8.37 -27.30 -1.62
CA GLU A 426 6.95 -26.93 -1.74
C GLU A 426 6.40 -27.03 -3.17
N LEU A 427 7.26 -27.02 -4.19
CA LEU A 427 6.85 -26.93 -5.60
C LEU A 427 7.51 -28.03 -6.44
N LEU A 428 6.81 -28.46 -7.48
CA LEU A 428 7.15 -29.53 -8.42
C LEU A 428 7.02 -29.01 -9.85
N VAL A 429 7.97 -29.32 -10.73
CA VAL A 429 7.94 -28.93 -12.14
C VAL A 429 7.77 -30.16 -13.02
N TYR A 430 6.79 -30.12 -13.91
CA TYR A 430 6.48 -31.17 -14.87
C TYR A 430 6.68 -30.67 -16.30
N ASP A 431 7.26 -31.50 -17.16
CA ASP A 431 7.31 -31.24 -18.61
C ASP A 431 5.95 -31.54 -19.23
N ALA A 432 5.45 -30.62 -20.06
CA ALA A 432 4.19 -30.79 -20.77
C ALA A 432 4.20 -32.02 -21.70
N ARG A 433 5.35 -32.40 -22.25
CA ARG A 433 5.51 -33.60 -23.10
C ARG A 433 5.30 -34.88 -22.29
N ASP A 434 5.86 -34.93 -21.09
CA ASP A 434 5.69 -36.07 -20.18
C ASP A 434 4.23 -36.17 -19.71
N LEU A 435 3.59 -35.04 -19.41
CA LEU A 435 2.17 -35.01 -19.04
C LEU A 435 1.26 -35.46 -20.18
N ARG A 436 1.58 -35.11 -21.44
CA ARG A 436 0.80 -35.54 -22.63
C ARG A 436 0.96 -37.03 -22.93
N THR A 437 2.07 -37.64 -22.53
CA THR A 437 2.36 -39.06 -22.79
C THR A 437 1.95 -39.98 -21.63
N ALA A 438 1.62 -39.42 -20.47
CA ALA A 438 1.19 -40.15 -19.29
C ALA A 438 -0.12 -40.94 -19.51
N ARG A 439 -0.25 -42.10 -18.84
CA ARG A 439 -1.47 -42.91 -18.87
C ARG A 439 -2.59 -42.19 -18.12
N LEU A 440 -3.75 -42.10 -18.76
CA LEU A 440 -4.94 -41.44 -18.21
C LEU A 440 -5.79 -42.43 -17.38
N PRO A 441 -6.48 -41.98 -16.32
CA PRO A 441 -6.55 -40.60 -15.81
C PRO A 441 -5.35 -40.24 -14.92
N LEU A 442 -4.94 -38.96 -14.94
CA LEU A 442 -3.95 -38.43 -14.00
C LEU A 442 -4.50 -38.49 -12.57
N ARG A 443 -3.76 -39.14 -11.65
CA ARG A 443 -4.14 -39.30 -10.24
C ARG A 443 -3.29 -38.44 -9.32
N PHE A 444 -3.90 -37.97 -8.23
CA PHE A 444 -3.18 -37.33 -7.14
C PHE A 444 -2.41 -38.37 -6.31
N THR A 445 -1.21 -38.00 -5.89
CA THR A 445 -0.55 -38.65 -4.77
C THR A 445 -1.19 -38.11 -3.50
N ARG A 446 -2.00 -38.91 -2.79
CA ARG A 446 -2.44 -38.51 -1.44
C ARG A 446 -1.19 -38.40 -0.57
N ALA A 447 -0.76 -37.18 -0.29
CA ALA A 447 0.21 -36.92 0.76
C ALA A 447 -0.46 -37.26 2.10
N SER A 448 0.08 -38.26 2.80
CA SER A 448 -0.23 -38.58 4.20
C SER A 448 0.42 -37.58 5.15
#